data_AF-A0A3B0P2A9-F1
#
_entry.id   AF-A0A3B0P2A9-F1
#
_cell.length_a   1.000
_cell.length_b   1.000
_cell.length_c   1.000
_cell.angle_alpha   90.00
_cell.angle_beta   90.00
_cell.angle_gamma   90.00
#
_symmetry.space_group_name_H-M   'P 1'
#
loop_
_entity.id
_entity.type
_entity.pdbx_description
1 polymer ?
#
loop_
_entity_poly.entity_id
_entity_poly.type
_entity_poly.pdbx_seq_one_letter_code
_entity_poly.pdbx_strand_id
1 'polypeptide(L)' 'MPNQKKLLEFLEKNGPVYMSSCNLSNAPICKTIESAKEVFPEITNIYNFGEMSQIPSQIIRVEDEQIIRG' A
#
# COMPACT_ATOMS: atom_id res chain seq x y z
N MET A 1 -8.61 0.48 -8.11
CA MET A 1 -9.08 0.49 -6.70
C MET A 1 -8.53 -0.71 -5.97
N PRO A 2 -8.19 -0.61 -4.67
CA PRO A 2 -7.73 -1.75 -3.88
C PRO A 2 -8.80 -2.84 -3.79
N ASN A 3 -8.43 -4.09 -3.99
CA ASN A 3 -9.33 -5.23 -3.83
C ASN A 3 -9.27 -5.79 -2.40
N GLN A 4 -9.60 -4.95 -1.41
CA GLN A 4 -9.61 -5.33 0.01
C GLN A 4 -10.82 -4.69 0.70
N LYS A 5 -11.82 -5.50 1.07
CA LYS A 5 -13.13 -5.01 1.54
C LYS A 5 -13.03 -4.09 2.75
N LYS A 6 -12.25 -4.48 3.78
CA LYS A 6 -12.10 -3.67 5.00
C LYS A 6 -11.40 -2.33 4.73
N LEU A 7 -10.48 -2.30 3.77
CA LEU A 7 -9.83 -1.06 3.34
C LEU A 7 -10.81 -0.16 2.60
N LEU A 8 -11.67 -0.72 1.74
CA LEU A 8 -12.72 0.04 1.07
C LEU A 8 -13.71 0.65 2.07
N GLU A 9 -14.19 -0.13 3.04
CA GLU A 9 -15.07 0.35 4.12
C GLU A 9 -14.43 1.47 4.95
N PHE A 10 -13.11 1.40 5.17
CA PHE A 10 -12.35 2.46 5.83
C PHE A 10 -12.31 3.73 4.96
N LEU A 11 -11.99 3.60 3.67
CA LEU A 11 -11.88 4.73 2.74
C LEU A 11 -13.24 5.40 2.48
N GLU A 12 -14.34 4.65 2.45
CA GLU A 12 -15.69 5.20 2.30
C GLU A 12 -16.05 6.16 3.44
N LYS A 13 -15.56 5.89 4.65
CA LYS A 13 -15.83 6.70 5.84
C LYS A 13 -14.83 7.84 6.03
N ASN A 14 -13.57 7.62 5.64
CA ASN A 14 -12.46 8.54 5.93
C ASN A 14 -11.98 9.32 4.70
N GLY A 15 -12.55 9.04 3.53
CA GLY A 15 -12.19 9.66 2.25
C GLY A 15 -11.01 8.95 1.55
N PRO A 16 -10.60 9.46 0.38
CA PRO A 16 -9.39 9.02 -0.29
C PRO A 16 -8.17 9.36 0.56
N VAL A 17 -7.13 8.53 0.46
CA VAL A 17 -5.90 8.68 1.25
C VAL A 17 -4.69 8.64 0.32
N TYR A 18 -3.72 9.53 0.57
CA TYR A 18 -2.40 9.42 -0.06
C TYR A 18 -1.67 8.21 0.49
N MET A 19 -1.36 7.25 -0.38
CA MET A 19 -0.72 6.00 0.02
C MET A 19 0.46 5.70 -0.90
N SER A 20 1.60 5.35 -0.31
CA SER A 20 2.78 4.85 -1.00
C SER A 20 3.03 3.38 -0.66
N SER A 21 3.97 2.76 -1.35
CA SER A 21 4.47 1.44 -0.97
C SER A 21 5.11 1.47 0.44
N CYS A 22 4.99 0.36 1.18
CA CYS A 22 5.53 0.22 2.52
C CYS A 22 7.02 -0.15 2.48
N ASN A 23 7.87 0.82 2.14
CA ASN A 23 9.31 0.68 2.06
C ASN A 23 10.04 2.02 2.17
N LEU A 24 11.32 1.99 2.56
CA LEU A 24 12.23 3.11 2.39
C LEU A 24 12.63 3.26 0.91
N SER A 25 13.11 4.44 0.55
CA SER A 25 13.60 4.71 -0.81
C SER A 25 14.69 3.69 -1.19
N ASN A 26 14.51 3.01 -2.33
CA ASN A 26 15.36 1.93 -2.84
C ASN A 26 15.47 0.68 -1.94
N ALA A 27 14.61 0.53 -0.92
CA ALA A 27 14.56 -0.65 -0.08
C ALA A 27 13.45 -1.63 -0.53
N PRO A 28 13.57 -2.93 -0.19
CA PRO A 28 12.50 -3.91 -0.39
C PRO A 28 11.20 -3.55 0.36
N ILE A 29 10.08 -4.07 -0.13
CA ILE A 29 8.77 -3.92 0.51
C ILE A 29 8.71 -4.71 1.82
N CYS A 30 8.15 -4.08 2.86
CA CYS A 30 7.87 -4.75 4.13
C CYS A 30 6.87 -5.90 3.92
N LYS A 31 7.24 -7.11 4.35
CA LYS A 31 6.40 -8.30 4.12
C LYS A 31 5.42 -8.56 5.25
N THR A 32 5.69 -8.06 6.45
CA THR A 32 4.87 -8.24 7.64
C THR A 32 4.68 -6.91 8.36
N ILE A 33 3.63 -6.85 9.20
CA ILE A 33 3.37 -5.69 10.06
C ILE A 33 4.53 -5.51 11.05
N GLU A 34 5.13 -6.60 11.52
CA GLU A 34 6.28 -6.60 12.43
C GLU A 34 7.49 -5.94 11.77
N SER A 35 7.83 -6.32 10.53
CA SER A 35 8.91 -5.66 9.79
C SER A 35 8.61 -4.18 9.53
N ALA A 36 7.35 -3.83 9.30
CA ALA A 36 6.96 -2.44 9.10
C ALA A 36 7.14 -1.60 10.37
N LYS A 37 6.87 -2.17 11.56
CA LYS A 37 7.12 -1.51 12.86
C LYS A 37 8.60 -1.28 13.12
N GLU A 38 9.46 -2.19 12.69
CA GLU A 38 10.91 -2.04 12.81
C GLU A 38 11.45 -0.95 11.88
N VAL A 39 10.93 -0.88 10.65
CA VAL A 39 11.36 0.11 9.64
C VAL A 39 10.78 1.50 9.92
N PHE A 40 9.53 1.59 10.39
CA PHE A 40 8.81 2.83 10.67
C PHE A 40 8.37 2.90 12.15
N PRO A 41 9.31 2.96 13.11
CA PRO A 41 9.00 2.92 14.54
C PRO A 41 8.19 4.14 15.02
N GLU A 42 8.20 5.23 14.28
CA GLU A 42 7.43 6.44 14.55
C GLU A 42 5.92 6.28 14.28
N ILE A 43 5.52 5.23 13.54
CA ILE A 43 4.12 5.00 13.17
C ILE A 43 3.40 4.28 14.30
N THR A 44 2.46 4.99 14.91
CA THR A 44 1.66 4.48 16.06
C THR A 44 0.31 3.92 15.63
N ASN A 45 -0.25 4.40 14.53
CA ASN A 45 -1.55 3.96 14.02
C ASN A 45 -1.36 2.88 12.96
N ILE A 46 -1.65 1.63 13.34
CA ILE A 46 -1.48 0.46 12.48
C ILE A 46 -2.83 -0.20 12.27
N TYR A 47 -3.24 -0.32 11.01
CA TYR A 47 -4.50 -0.94 10.62
C TYR A 47 -4.23 -2.21 9.82
N ASN A 48 -4.65 -3.35 10.34
CA ASN A 48 -4.58 -4.63 9.63
C ASN A 48 -5.91 -4.90 8.92
N PHE A 49 -5.91 -4.78 7.59
CA PHE A 49 -7.09 -5.04 6.75
C PHE A 49 -7.18 -6.47 6.22
N GLY A 50 -6.19 -7.32 6.46
CA GLY A 50 -6.14 -8.70 5.98
C GLY A 50 -4.79 -9.06 5.36
N GLU A 51 -4.74 -10.18 4.65
CA GLU A 51 -3.52 -10.65 3.99
C GLU A 51 -3.10 -9.73 2.84
N MET A 52 -1.78 -9.61 2.67
CA MET A 52 -1.14 -8.80 1.63
C MET A 52 -0.70 -9.70 0.48
N SER A 53 -0.93 -9.29 -0.77
CA SER A 53 -0.50 -10.06 -1.95
C SER A 53 1.02 -10.10 -2.14
N GLN A 54 1.76 -9.17 -1.52
CA GLN A 54 3.20 -8.96 -1.71
C GLN A 54 3.61 -8.66 -3.17
N ILE A 55 2.63 -8.27 -4.01
CA ILE A 55 2.83 -7.93 -5.41
C ILE A 55 2.58 -6.43 -5.56
N PRO A 56 3.55 -5.64 -6.07
CA PRO A 56 3.35 -4.24 -6.33
C PRO A 56 2.28 -4.03 -7.41
N SER A 57 1.52 -2.95 -7.32
CA SER A 57 0.57 -2.59 -8.38
C SER A 57 1.31 -2.20 -9.66
N GLN A 58 0.76 -2.64 -10.80
CA GLN A 58 1.12 -2.12 -12.10
C GLN A 58 0.67 -0.66 -12.21
N ILE A 59 1.54 0.20 -12.74
CA ILE A 59 1.24 1.60 -13.01
C ILE A 59 1.16 1.76 -14.52
N ILE A 60 0.01 2.21 -15.00
CA ILE A 60 -0.30 2.42 -16.42
C ILE A 60 -0.61 3.89 -16.62
N ARG A 61 0.03 4.54 -17.59
CA ARG A 61 -0.34 5.87 -18.06
C ARG A 61 -1.63 5.77 -18.87
N VAL A 62 -2.65 6.55 -18.54
CA VAL A 62 -3.98 6.38 -19.13
C VAL A 62 -4.02 6.95 -20.56
N GLU A 63 -3.17 7.93 -20.86
CA GLU A 63 -3.15 8.66 -22.11
C GLU A 63 -2.66 7.83 -23.30
N ASP A 64 -1.75 6.89 -23.07
CA ASP A 64 -1.09 6.09 -24.11
C ASP A 64 -0.94 4.60 -23.75
N GLU A 65 -1.58 4.17 -22.66
CA GLU A 65 -1.53 2.82 -22.10
C GLU A 65 -0.11 2.33 -21.75
N GLN A 66 0.88 3.23 -21.68
CA GLN A 66 2.25 2.86 -21.39
C GLN A 66 2.37 2.32 -19.96
N ILE A 67 2.96 1.12 -19.82
CA ILE A 67 3.33 0.56 -18.53
C ILE A 67 4.53 1.33 -17.99
N ILE A 68 4.33 2.05 -16.89
CA ILE A 68 5.38 2.77 -16.15
C ILE A 68 6.09 1.82 -15.18
N ARG A 69 5.34 0.88 -14.59
CA ARG A 69 5.86 -0.15 -13.68
C ARG A 69 5.01 -1.41 -13.80
N GLY A 70 5.63 -2.57 -13.94
CA GLY A 70 5.00 -3.90 -13.97
C GLY A 70 5.61 -4.85 -12.97
#